data_AF-A0A0Q6P5I6-F1
#
_entry.id   AF-A0A0Q6P5I6-F1
#
_cell.length_a   1.000
_cell.length_b   1.000
_cell.length_c   1.000
_cell.angle_alpha   90.00
_cell.angle_beta   90.00
_cell.angle_gamma   90.00
#
_symmetry.space_group_name_H-M   'P 1'
#
loop_
_entity.id
_entity.type
_entity.pdbx_description
1 polymer ?
#
loop_
_entity_poly.entity_id
_entity_poly.type
_entity_poly.pdbx_seq_one_letter_code
_entity_poly.pdbx_strand_id
1 'polypeptide(L)'
;MLAGWIGGLLTLYGLMPHEVQQTVLAILGGRWGDVSLAAAGGFIVWAFTQWRSYRATVKPQIVTEDGKQAEFRELPEGTANAVEQFAQTAILRRGETIVEKLLKLKLGR
;
A
#
# COMPACT_ATOMS: atom_id res chain seq x y z
N MET A 1 10.01 17.65 -3.48
CA MET A 1 9.40 16.47 -2.83
C MET A 1 7.96 16.73 -2.39
N LEU A 2 7.65 17.79 -1.63
CA LEU A 2 6.27 18.13 -1.19
C LEU A 2 5.23 18.23 -2.32
N ALA A 3 5.58 18.85 -3.45
CA ALA A 3 4.66 18.98 -4.59
C ALA A 3 4.22 17.63 -5.19
N GLY A 4 5.09 16.62 -5.19
CA GLY A 4 4.75 15.27 -5.66
C GLY A 4 3.80 14.54 -4.70
N TRP A 5 3.95 14.77 -3.40
CA TRP A 5 3.05 14.20 -2.39
C TRP A 5 1.65 14.81 -2.44
N ILE A 6 1.56 16.14 -2.60
CA ILE A 6 0.27 16.82 -2.74
C ILE A 6 -0.43 16.39 -4.02
N GLY A 7 0.30 16.32 -5.15
CA GLY A 7 -0.24 15.82 -6.41
C GLY A 7 -0.75 14.37 -6.29
N GLY A 8 0.03 13.49 -5.65
CA GLY A 8 -0.37 12.10 -5.42
C GLY A 8 -1.61 11.97 -4.53
N LEU A 9 -1.73 12.78 -3.47
CA LEU A 9 -2.90 12.79 -2.60
C LEU A 9 -4.16 13.30 -3.33
N LEU A 10 -4.04 14.33 -4.16
CA LEU A 10 -5.15 14.85 -4.96
C LEU A 10 -5.63 13.83 -6.00
N THR A 11 -4.69 13.13 -6.65
CA THR A 11 -5.04 12.04 -7.57
C THR A 11 -5.74 10.90 -6.85
N LEU A 12 -5.25 10.49 -5.67
CA LEU A 12 -5.91 9.48 -4.85
C LEU A 12 -7.31 9.91 -4.43
N TYR A 13 -7.48 11.17 -4.02
CA TYR A 13 -8.78 11.74 -3.68
C TYR A 13 -9.74 11.71 -4.89
N GLY A 14 -9.27 12.07 -6.08
CA GLY A 14 -10.08 12.04 -7.32
C GLY A 14 -10.51 10.62 -7.75
N LEU A 15 -9.77 9.59 -7.35
CA LEU A 15 -10.08 8.18 -7.63
C LEU A 15 -10.96 7.53 -6.55
N MET A 16 -11.19 8.20 -5.42
CA MET A 16 -12.06 7.68 -4.36
C MET A 16 -13.54 7.70 -4.77
N PRO A 17 -14.34 6.69 -4.38
CA PRO A 17 -15.80 6.76 -4.45
C PRO A 17 -16.34 7.99 -3.71
N HIS A 18 -17.49 8.52 -4.17
CA HIS A 18 -18.03 9.76 -3.63
C HIS A 18 -18.35 9.68 -2.12
N GLU A 19 -18.82 8.53 -1.63
CA GLU A 19 -19.09 8.35 -0.19
C GLU A 19 -17.80 8.40 0.66
N VAL A 20 -16.69 7.91 0.10
CA VAL A 20 -15.37 7.89 0.75
C VAL A 20 -14.79 9.30 0.78
N GLN A 21 -14.94 10.08 -0.30
CA GLN A 21 -14.51 11.48 -0.36
C GLN A 21 -15.19 12.34 0.72
N GLN A 22 -16.52 12.22 0.85
CA GLN A 22 -17.28 12.95 1.87
C GLN A 22 -16.84 12.59 3.29
N THR A 23 -16.53 11.31 3.51
CA THR A 23 -16.00 10.82 4.80
C THR A 23 -14.64 11.44 5.10
N VAL A 24 -13.72 11.49 4.13
CA VAL A 24 -12.40 12.12 4.28
C VAL A 24 -12.54 13.62 4.57
N LEU A 25 -13.42 14.32 3.86
CA LEU A 25 -13.67 15.75 4.10
C LEU A 25 -14.30 16.01 5.48
N ALA A 26 -15.22 15.16 5.93
CA ALA A 26 -15.81 15.27 7.27
C ALA A 26 -14.76 15.07 8.36
N ILE A 27 -13.87 14.09 8.18
CA ILE A 27 -12.74 13.82 9.07
C ILE A 27 -11.78 15.02 9.12
N LEU A 28 -11.33 15.51 7.96
CA LEU A 28 -10.41 16.65 7.86
C LEU A 28 -11.03 17.96 8.36
N GLY A 29 -12.35 18.12 8.19
CA GLY A 29 -13.12 19.25 8.69
C GLY A 29 -13.47 19.16 10.19
N GLY A 30 -13.01 18.14 10.91
CA GLY A 30 -13.26 17.97 12.34
C GLY A 30 -14.69 17.52 12.69
N ARG A 31 -15.51 17.17 11.69
CA ARG A 31 -16.90 16.74 11.86
C ARG A 31 -17.00 15.22 12.00
N TRP A 32 -16.31 14.68 13.00
CA TRP A 32 -16.29 13.24 13.25
C TRP A 32 -17.67 12.67 13.62
N GLY A 33 -18.58 13.49 14.16
CA GLY A 33 -19.95 13.09 14.50
C GLY A 33 -20.87 12.89 13.28
N ASP A 34 -20.54 13.47 12.13
CA ASP A 34 -21.33 13.31 10.89
C ASP A 34 -20.95 12.04 10.13
N VAL A 35 -19.86 11.39 10.53
CA VAL A 35 -19.38 10.15 9.90
C VAL A 35 -20.16 8.99 10.49
N SER A 36 -21.07 8.41 9.70
CA SER A 36 -21.78 7.20 10.10
C SER A 36 -20.81 6.03 10.28
N LEU A 37 -21.15 5.09 11.17
CA LEU A 37 -20.37 3.86 11.38
C LEU A 37 -20.20 3.08 10.07
N ALA A 38 -21.22 3.09 9.21
CA ALA A 38 -21.19 2.45 7.90
C ALA A 38 -20.20 3.15 6.94
N ALA A 39 -20.15 4.48 6.94
CA ALA A 39 -19.21 5.25 6.15
C ALA A 39 -17.75 5.04 6.62
N ALA A 40 -17.52 5.02 7.94
CA ALA A 40 -16.23 4.67 8.52
C ALA A 40 -15.81 3.23 8.15
N GLY A 41 -16.74 2.27 8.23
CA GLY A 41 -16.51 0.88 7.83
C GLY A 41 -16.16 0.76 6.34
N GLY A 42 -16.91 1.45 5.47
CA GLY A 42 -16.66 1.51 4.03
C GLY A 42 -15.28 2.12 3.71
N PHE A 43 -14.90 3.20 4.40
CA PHE A 43 -13.58 3.81 4.27
C PHE A 43 -12.45 2.84 4.65
N ILE A 44 -12.60 2.10 5.75
CA ILE A 44 -11.59 1.11 6.20
C ILE A 44 -11.44 -0.02 5.18
N VAL A 45 -12.55 -0.57 4.69
CA VAL A 45 -12.54 -1.62 3.66
C VAL A 45 -11.88 -1.09 2.39
N TRP A 46 -12.25 0.10 1.93
CA TRP A 46 -11.64 0.73 0.78
C TRP A 46 -10.13 0.92 0.98
N ALA A 47 -9.70 1.51 2.10
CA ALA A 47 -8.29 1.72 2.42
C ALA A 47 -7.51 0.39 2.45
N PHE A 48 -8.10 -0.67 2.99
CA PHE A 48 -7.51 -2.01 2.97
C PHE A 48 -7.37 -2.57 1.56
N THR A 49 -8.36 -2.38 0.68
CA THR A 49 -8.26 -2.82 -0.73
C THR A 49 -7.15 -2.08 -1.47
N GLN A 50 -7.04 -0.77 -1.28
CA GLN A 50 -5.97 0.03 -1.89
C GLN A 50 -4.59 -0.39 -1.37
N TRP A 51 -4.47 -0.65 -0.07
CA TRP A 51 -3.25 -1.19 0.52
C TRP A 51 -2.86 -2.56 -0.05
N ARG A 52 -3.83 -3.47 -0.18
CA ARG A 52 -3.62 -4.79 -0.78
C ARG A 52 -3.18 -4.67 -2.24
N SER A 53 -3.81 -3.79 -3.01
CA SER A 53 -3.44 -3.51 -4.40
C SER A 53 -2.03 -2.97 -4.50
N TYR A 54 -1.68 -1.97 -3.67
CA TYR A 54 -0.33 -1.41 -3.61
C TYR A 54 0.71 -2.49 -3.29
N ARG A 55 0.44 -3.35 -2.30
CA ARG A 55 1.31 -4.49 -1.96
C ARG A 55 1.47 -5.47 -3.12
N ALA A 56 0.45 -5.69 -3.93
CA ALA A 56 0.53 -6.52 -5.12
C ALA A 56 1.36 -5.87 -6.24
N THR A 57 1.19 -4.57 -6.48
CA THR A 57 1.96 -3.83 -7.50
C THR A 57 3.45 -3.74 -7.17
N VAL A 58 3.80 -3.65 -5.88
CA VAL A 58 5.20 -3.56 -5.43
C VAL A 58 5.82 -4.96 -5.25
N LYS A 59 5.04 -6.04 -5.34
CA LYS A 59 5.57 -7.40 -5.24
C LYS A 59 6.38 -7.71 -6.51
N PRO A 60 7.64 -8.17 -6.40
CA PRO A 60 8.41 -8.63 -7.55
C PRO A 60 7.65 -9.78 -8.23
N GLN A 61 7.41 -9.65 -9.54
CA GLN A 61 6.82 -10.71 -10.35
C GLN A 61 7.94 -11.46 -11.06
N ILE A 62 7.90 -12.79 -11.01
CA ILE A 62 8.80 -13.63 -11.80
C ILE A 62 8.08 -13.94 -13.11
N VAL A 63 8.67 -13.49 -14.20
CA VAL A 63 8.17 -13.75 -15.55
C VAL A 63 9.21 -14.63 -16.23
N THR A 64 8.78 -15.78 -16.75
CA THR A 64 9.63 -16.67 -17.54
C THR A 64 9.95 -16.02 -18.89
N GLU A 65 11.00 -16.47 -19.60
CA GLU A 65 11.37 -15.92 -20.92
C GLU A 65 10.22 -15.97 -21.95
N ASP A 66 9.28 -16.91 -21.79
CA ASP A 66 8.05 -17.03 -22.58
C ASP A 66 6.93 -16.03 -22.18
N GLY A 67 7.21 -15.07 -21.30
CA GLY A 67 6.26 -14.03 -20.88
C GLY A 67 5.16 -14.52 -19.93
N LYS A 68 5.26 -15.75 -19.40
CA LYS A 68 4.31 -16.31 -18.44
C LYS A 68 4.71 -15.98 -17.01
N GLN A 69 3.72 -15.68 -16.17
CA GLN A 69 3.94 -15.48 -14.74
C GLN A 69 4.21 -16.85 -14.10
N ALA A 70 5.44 -17.07 -13.64
CA ALA A 70 5.82 -18.32 -12.99
C ALA A 70 5.43 -18.28 -11.51
N GLU A 71 4.77 -19.33 -11.02
CA GLU A 71 4.68 -19.54 -9.58
C GLU A 71 6.06 -19.96 -9.04
N PHE A 72 6.46 -19.42 -7.89
CA PHE A 72 7.76 -19.71 -7.26
C PHE A 72 8.05 -21.22 -7.10
N ARG A 73 6.99 -22.04 -7.03
CA ARG A 73 7.05 -23.50 -6.86
C ARG A 73 7.46 -24.26 -8.13
N GLU A 74 7.34 -23.64 -9.30
CA GLU A 74 7.62 -24.25 -10.60
C GLU A 74 9.02 -23.90 -11.14
N LEU A 75 9.80 -23.10 -10.40
CA LEU A 75 11.11 -22.65 -10.85
C LEU A 75 12.22 -23.67 -10.50
N PRO A 76 13.25 -23.80 -11.35
CA PRO A 76 14.49 -24.47 -10.97
C PRO A 76 15.07 -23.82 -9.70
N GLU A 77 15.52 -24.65 -8.74
CA GLU A 77 15.93 -24.20 -7.39
C GLU A 77 16.96 -23.04 -7.41
N GLY A 78 17.81 -22.96 -8.45
CA GLY A 78 18.78 -21.86 -8.61
C GLY A 78 18.16 -20.50 -8.90
N THR A 79 17.06 -20.46 -9.67
CA THR A 79 16.37 -19.21 -10.05
C THR A 79 15.45 -18.72 -8.94
N ALA A 80 14.80 -19.64 -8.22
CA ALA A 80 13.99 -19.32 -7.04
C ALA A 80 14.84 -18.64 -5.94
N ASN A 81 16.02 -19.18 -5.66
CA ASN A 81 16.97 -18.60 -4.70
C ASN A 81 17.46 -17.20 -5.12
N ALA A 82 17.72 -16.98 -6.41
CA ALA A 82 18.15 -15.66 -6.90
C ALA A 82 17.04 -14.60 -6.72
N VAL A 83 15.79 -14.93 -7.04
CA VAL A 83 14.67 -13.99 -6.83
C VAL A 83 14.39 -13.78 -5.35
N GLU A 84 14.50 -14.82 -4.53
CA GLU A 84 14.37 -14.68 -3.07
C GLU A 84 15.46 -13.77 -2.50
N GLN A 85 16.71 -13.90 -2.95
CA GLN A 85 17.80 -13.00 -2.57
C GLN A 85 17.57 -11.56 -3.06
N PHE A 86 17.05 -11.36 -4.28
CA PHE A 86 16.66 -10.03 -4.75
C PHE A 86 15.50 -9.45 -3.94
N ALA A 87 14.49 -10.26 -3.59
CA ALA A 87 13.37 -9.84 -2.76
C ALA A 87 13.82 -9.50 -1.34
N GLN A 88 14.69 -10.29 -0.74
CA GLN A 88 15.28 -10.03 0.57
C GLN A 88 16.15 -8.77 0.54
N THR A 89 16.97 -8.58 -0.49
CA THR A 89 17.79 -7.37 -0.64
C THR A 89 16.93 -6.12 -0.87
N ALA A 90 15.83 -6.24 -1.63
CA ALA A 90 14.86 -5.17 -1.82
C ALA A 90 14.12 -4.82 -0.54
N ILE A 91 13.79 -5.81 0.30
CA ILE A 91 13.20 -5.60 1.63
C ILE A 91 14.20 -4.92 2.56
N LEU A 92 15.48 -5.31 2.53
CA LEU A 92 16.54 -4.70 3.35
C LEU A 92 16.89 -3.28 2.92
N ARG A 93 16.74 -2.95 1.63
CA ARG A 93 16.92 -1.58 1.10
C ARG A 93 15.64 -0.73 1.16
N ARG A 94 14.51 -1.30 1.58
CA ARG A 94 13.26 -0.57 1.75
C ARG A 94 13.41 0.37 2.94
N GLY A 95 13.36 1.68 2.69
CA GLY A 95 13.30 2.67 3.77
C GLY A 95 12.08 2.45 4.66
N GLU A 96 12.25 2.75 5.96
CA GLU A 96 11.19 2.59 6.96
C GLU A 96 9.92 3.35 6.56
N THR A 97 8.78 2.66 6.66
CA THR A 97 7.47 3.25 6.41
C THR A 97 7.08 4.22 7.53
N ILE A 98 6.17 5.15 7.22
CA ILE A 98 5.66 6.12 8.21
C ILE A 98 5.02 5.40 9.41
N VAL A 99 4.34 4.27 9.16
CA VAL A 99 3.75 3.44 10.21
C VAL A 99 4.83 2.86 11.12
N GLU A 100 5.92 2.31 10.56
CA GLU A 100 7.05 1.80 11.34
C GLU A 100 7.74 2.89 12.14
N LYS A 101 7.93 4.08 11.56
CA LYS A 101 8.48 5.25 12.27
C LYS A 101 7.60 5.68 13.43
N LEU A 102 6.28 5.75 13.23
CA LEU A 102 5.33 6.09 14.30
C LEU A 102 5.27 5.02 15.38
N LEU A 103 5.37 3.74 15.01
CA LEU A 103 5.42 2.62 15.96
C LEU A 103 6.69 2.66 16.80
N LYS A 104 7.85 2.94 16.19
CA LYS A 104 9.13 3.13 16.90
C LYS A 104 9.07 4.29 17.89
N LEU A 105 8.54 5.45 17.44
CA LEU A 105 8.29 6.62 18.30
C LEU A 105 7.41 6.28 19.50
N LYS A 106 6.34 5.49 19.31
CA LYS A 106 5.44 5.07 20.39
C LYS A 106 6.06 4.03 21.31
N LEU A 107 6.91 3.15 20.80
CA LEU A 107 7.59 2.08 21.55
C LEU A 107 8.91 2.55 22.20
N GLY A 108 9.32 3.81 22.02
CA GLY A 108 10.50 4.39 22.67
C GLY A 108 11.83 3.78 22.20
N ARG A 109 11.92 3.32 20.95
CA ARG A 109 13.16 2.83 20.33
C ARG A 109 13.58 3.69 19.15
#